data_AF-A7IH08-F1
#
_entry.id   AF-A7IH08-F1
#
_cell.length_a   1.000
_cell.length_b   1.000
_cell.length_c   1.000
_cell.angle_alpha   90.00
_cell.angle_beta   90.00
_cell.angle_gamma   90.00
#
_symmetry.space_group_name_H-M   'P 1'
#
loop_
_entity.id
_entity.type
_entity.pdbx_description
1 polymer ?
#
loop_
_entity_poly.entity_id
_entity_poly.type
_entity_poly.pdbx_seq_one_letter_code
_entity_poly.pdbx_strand_id
1 'polypeptide(L)'
;MRASIVRYLPLVLFGLLVAPLPAGAAGAKTADDLPQARTARGNGTIAEARLVHPTDRYRHFVLGAEVEAGGLQVRLKDGRTLLIDLPADQVFEDRRPRIVDLDGDGRDEVVLVRSSLKTGSAVVVVAERKGELAVVAEGPSTGAPRRWLNPAGIADFDGDGHPDIAYVQQPHAVGRLRIVTLRDGALVEIAATGNTSNHVAGSDQMGLAAVADFDGDGVADLAVPSFDRTRLRFLSFKGGLHEIGTKPLNGQAVSDFTLVATAGHPAVEVGLAGGRREQISP
;
A
#
# COMPACT_ATOMS: atom_id res chain seq x y z
N MET A 1 10.58 -51.86 -59.98
CA MET A 1 9.33 -51.24 -59.45
C MET A 1 9.25 -51.54 -57.96
N ARG A 2 9.64 -50.58 -57.11
CA ARG A 2 9.74 -50.77 -55.65
C ARG A 2 8.51 -50.16 -54.98
N ALA A 3 7.72 -50.99 -54.31
CA ALA A 3 6.67 -50.56 -53.38
C ALA A 3 7.33 -50.11 -52.07
N SER A 4 7.12 -48.85 -51.67
CA SER A 4 7.55 -48.35 -50.35
C SER A 4 6.34 -48.28 -49.43
N ILE A 5 6.40 -49.09 -48.38
CA ILE A 5 5.47 -49.13 -47.25
C ILE A 5 5.78 -47.94 -46.35
N VAL A 6 4.83 -47.02 -46.19
CA VAL A 6 4.90 -45.95 -45.19
C VAL A 6 4.50 -46.56 -43.85
N ARG A 7 5.45 -46.67 -42.91
CA ARG A 7 5.20 -47.04 -41.51
C ARG A 7 4.84 -45.77 -40.73
N TYR A 8 3.67 -45.77 -40.09
CA TYR A 8 3.29 -44.77 -39.08
C TYR A 8 4.07 -45.02 -37.79
N LEU A 9 4.79 -44.00 -37.29
CA LEU A 9 5.24 -43.93 -35.90
C LEU A 9 4.12 -43.27 -35.08
N PRO A 10 3.76 -43.80 -33.89
CA PRO A 10 2.87 -43.07 -32.99
C PRO A 10 3.64 -41.92 -32.31
N LEU A 11 3.05 -40.74 -32.35
CA LEU A 11 3.48 -39.58 -31.56
C LEU A 11 3.21 -39.89 -30.07
N VAL A 12 4.25 -39.99 -29.26
CA VAL A 12 4.11 -40.08 -27.79
C VAL A 12 3.80 -38.69 -27.27
N LEU A 13 2.54 -38.46 -26.90
CA LEU A 13 2.09 -37.25 -26.23
C LEU A 13 2.52 -37.32 -24.75
N PHE A 14 3.51 -36.52 -24.34
CA PHE A 14 3.80 -36.31 -22.92
C PHE A 14 2.67 -35.45 -22.31
N GLY A 15 1.67 -36.11 -21.72
CA GLY A 15 0.69 -35.43 -20.88
C GLY A 15 1.35 -35.02 -19.56
N LEU A 16 1.61 -33.72 -19.39
CA LEU A 16 1.94 -33.18 -18.07
C LEU A 16 0.65 -33.18 -17.23
N LEU A 17 0.56 -34.13 -16.31
CA LEU A 17 -0.47 -34.13 -15.28
C LEU A 17 -0.14 -33.01 -14.27
N VAL A 18 -0.75 -31.84 -14.42
CA VAL A 18 -0.71 -30.79 -13.39
C VAL A 18 -1.64 -31.24 -12.27
N ALA A 19 -1.08 -31.81 -11.20
CA ALA A 19 -1.82 -32.04 -9.97
C ALA A 19 -2.21 -30.67 -9.37
N PRO A 20 -3.46 -30.48 -8.92
CA PRO A 20 -3.83 -29.27 -8.20
C PRO A 20 -3.02 -29.21 -6.90
N LEU A 21 -2.35 -28.08 -6.68
CA LEU A 21 -1.74 -27.76 -5.39
C LEU A 21 -2.84 -27.85 -4.32
N PRO A 22 -2.58 -28.49 -3.15
CA PRO A 22 -3.54 -28.47 -2.07
C PRO A 22 -3.80 -27.00 -1.70
N ALA A 23 -5.07 -26.63 -1.64
CA ALA A 23 -5.49 -25.34 -1.10
C ALA A 23 -4.81 -25.17 0.26
N GLY A 24 -3.92 -24.17 0.36
CA GLY A 24 -3.21 -23.87 1.59
C GLY A 24 -4.23 -23.72 2.70
N ALA A 25 -4.04 -24.47 3.78
CA ALA A 25 -4.89 -24.40 4.95
C ALA A 25 -4.98 -22.93 5.40
N ALA A 26 -6.18 -22.36 5.29
CA ALA A 26 -6.49 -21.10 5.94
C ALA A 26 -6.18 -21.29 7.44
N GLY A 27 -5.24 -20.51 7.96
CA GLY A 27 -4.94 -20.51 9.39
C GLY A 27 -6.23 -20.26 10.18
N ALA A 28 -6.43 -21.02 11.25
CA ALA A 28 -7.60 -20.89 12.11
C ALA A 28 -7.68 -19.44 12.64
N LYS A 29 -8.82 -18.77 12.42
CA LYS A 29 -9.07 -17.44 12.97
C LYS A 29 -9.08 -17.51 14.50
N THR A 30 -8.16 -16.81 15.16
CA THR A 30 -8.19 -16.69 16.63
C THR A 30 -9.04 -15.47 17.03
N ALA A 31 -9.44 -15.39 18.30
CA ALA A 31 -10.18 -14.24 18.85
C ALA A 31 -9.41 -12.90 18.76
N ASP A 32 -8.12 -12.95 18.44
CA ASP A 32 -7.23 -11.80 18.26
C ASP A 32 -7.17 -11.28 16.82
N ASP A 33 -7.84 -11.94 15.87
CA ASP A 33 -7.78 -11.58 14.46
C ASP A 33 -8.76 -10.45 14.12
N LEU A 34 -8.21 -9.31 13.70
CA LEU A 34 -8.95 -8.22 13.08
C LEU A 34 -9.61 -8.72 11.78
N PRO A 35 -10.94 -8.66 11.64
CA PRO A 35 -11.67 -9.35 10.56
C PRO A 35 -11.24 -9.05 9.12
N GLN A 36 -10.59 -7.91 8.88
CA GLN A 36 -10.12 -7.46 7.56
C GLN A 36 -8.62 -7.13 7.52
N ALA A 37 -7.87 -7.39 8.61
CA ALA A 37 -6.43 -7.18 8.59
C ALA A 37 -5.76 -8.26 7.73
N ARG A 38 -4.75 -7.85 6.96
CA ARG A 38 -3.95 -8.71 6.10
C ARG A 38 -2.52 -8.73 6.61
N THR A 39 -1.95 -9.93 6.72
CA THR A 39 -0.52 -10.09 7.03
C THR A 39 0.33 -9.55 5.89
N ALA A 40 1.27 -8.67 6.22
CA ALA A 40 2.34 -8.28 5.32
C ALA A 40 3.48 -9.28 5.40
N ARG A 41 4.13 -9.56 4.27
CA ARG A 41 5.31 -10.43 4.18
C ARG A 41 6.48 -9.61 3.67
N GLY A 42 7.62 -9.70 4.35
CA GLY A 42 8.84 -8.97 4.00
C GLY A 42 9.90 -9.88 3.38
N ASN A 43 10.81 -9.26 2.64
CA ASN A 43 11.95 -9.91 2.00
C ASN A 43 13.28 -9.68 2.72
N GLY A 44 13.39 -8.64 3.55
CA GLY A 44 14.55 -8.33 4.38
C GLY A 44 14.48 -9.01 5.74
N THR A 45 14.80 -8.27 6.80
CA THR A 45 14.86 -8.78 8.18
C THR A 45 13.49 -9.16 8.75
N ILE A 46 12.41 -8.56 8.26
CA ILE A 46 11.05 -8.89 8.68
C ILE A 46 10.49 -10.01 7.79
N ALA A 47 10.06 -11.10 8.39
CA ALA A 47 9.37 -12.18 7.68
C ALA A 47 7.89 -11.84 7.49
N GLU A 48 7.22 -11.43 8.56
CA GLU A 48 5.79 -11.10 8.57
C GLU A 48 5.48 -9.95 9.53
N ALA A 49 4.50 -9.12 9.21
CA ALA A 49 3.92 -8.14 10.12
C ALA A 49 2.39 -8.22 10.07
N ARG A 50 1.75 -8.17 11.24
CA ARG A 50 0.29 -8.24 11.38
C ARG A 50 -0.22 -7.25 12.42
N LEU A 51 -1.37 -6.66 12.14
CA LEU A 51 -2.11 -5.86 13.10
C LEU A 51 -2.81 -6.79 14.09
N VAL A 52 -2.78 -6.45 15.38
CA VAL A 52 -3.32 -7.27 16.47
C VAL A 52 -4.13 -6.42 17.44
N HIS A 53 -4.79 -7.10 18.38
CA HIS A 53 -5.55 -6.50 19.48
C HIS A 53 -6.72 -5.65 18.95
N PRO A 54 -7.74 -6.27 18.35
CA PRO A 54 -8.93 -5.56 17.89
C PRO A 54 -9.56 -4.75 19.02
N THR A 55 -9.90 -3.49 18.74
CA THR A 55 -10.44 -2.56 19.74
C THR A 55 -11.46 -1.60 19.16
N ASP A 56 -12.43 -1.18 19.98
CA ASP A 56 -13.46 -0.19 19.68
C ASP A 56 -13.15 1.21 20.26
N ARG A 57 -11.97 1.39 20.86
CA ARG A 57 -11.57 2.63 21.57
C ARG A 57 -11.47 3.87 20.67
N TYR A 58 -11.42 3.69 19.35
CA TYR A 58 -11.36 4.75 18.35
C TYR A 58 -12.46 4.56 17.29
N ARG A 59 -13.65 5.08 17.58
CA ARG A 59 -14.84 4.93 16.73
C ARG A 59 -14.83 5.91 15.56
N HIS A 60 -13.99 5.65 14.56
CA HIS A 60 -13.93 6.45 13.33
C HIS A 60 -14.48 5.67 12.11
N PHE A 61 -14.29 4.35 12.04
CA PHE A 61 -14.97 3.41 11.14
C PHE A 61 -14.94 3.77 9.65
N VAL A 62 -13.97 4.57 9.23
CA VAL A 62 -13.88 5.10 7.85
C VAL A 62 -13.64 4.00 6.81
N LEU A 63 -13.06 2.88 7.25
CA LEU A 63 -12.79 1.67 6.47
C LEU A 63 -13.94 0.64 6.51
N GLY A 64 -15.08 0.97 7.11
CA GLY A 64 -16.23 0.08 7.19
C GLY A 64 -16.08 -1.12 8.16
N ALA A 65 -15.04 -1.17 9.01
CA ALA A 65 -14.98 -2.13 10.12
C ALA A 65 -15.47 -1.54 11.44
N GLU A 66 -15.90 -2.42 12.33
CA GLU A 66 -16.37 -2.11 13.69
C GLU A 66 -15.25 -2.00 14.72
N VAL A 67 -14.01 -2.34 14.35
CA VAL A 67 -12.83 -2.34 15.24
C VAL A 67 -11.57 -1.88 14.48
N GLU A 68 -10.68 -1.24 15.23
CA GLU A 68 -9.33 -0.82 14.80
C GLU A 68 -8.26 -1.66 15.51
N ALA A 69 -6.99 -1.52 15.12
CA ALA A 69 -5.88 -2.27 15.70
C ALA A 69 -5.24 -1.56 16.90
N GLY A 70 -5.14 -2.26 18.03
CA GLY A 70 -4.47 -1.78 19.23
C GLY A 70 -2.96 -2.01 19.25
N GLY A 71 -2.43 -2.90 18.39
CA GLY A 71 -1.01 -3.21 18.36
C GLY A 71 -0.52 -3.76 17.02
N LEU A 72 0.80 -3.96 16.94
CA LEU A 72 1.50 -4.55 15.81
C LEU A 72 2.38 -5.71 16.31
N GLN A 73 2.25 -6.86 15.67
CA GLN A 73 3.16 -7.99 15.84
C GLN A 73 4.03 -8.15 14.60
N VAL A 74 5.35 -8.30 14.80
CA VAL A 74 6.34 -8.51 13.74
C VAL A 74 7.09 -9.81 14.02
N ARG A 75 7.14 -10.70 13.04
CA ARG A 75 7.98 -11.90 13.05
C ARG A 75 9.20 -11.65 12.17
N LEU A 76 10.39 -11.74 12.76
CA LEU A 76 11.66 -11.59 12.07
C LEU A 76 12.05 -12.90 11.35
N LYS A 77 12.97 -12.81 10.37
CA LYS A 77 13.50 -13.99 9.66
C LYS A 77 14.27 -14.94 10.57
N ASP A 78 14.85 -14.42 11.66
CA ASP A 78 15.56 -15.23 12.66
C ASP A 78 14.62 -16.00 13.60
N GLY A 79 13.30 -15.86 13.44
CA GLY A 79 12.27 -16.57 14.20
C GLY A 79 11.75 -15.81 15.43
N ARG A 80 12.38 -14.70 15.83
CA ARG A 80 11.85 -13.87 16.92
C ARG A 80 10.52 -13.23 16.51
N THR A 81 9.62 -13.13 17.48
CA THR A 81 8.35 -12.41 17.34
C THR A 81 8.35 -11.26 18.33
N LEU A 82 8.19 -10.05 17.82
CA LEU A 82 8.14 -8.81 18.59
C LEU A 82 6.74 -8.22 18.54
N LEU A 83 6.38 -7.47 19.56
CA LEU A 83 5.07 -6.88 19.74
C LEU A 83 5.22 -5.42 20.21
N ILE A 84 4.38 -4.54 19.69
CA ILE A 84 4.17 -3.20 20.25
C ILE A 84 2.67 -2.97 20.45
N ASP A 85 2.33 -2.54 21.66
CA ASP A 85 1.00 -2.10 22.04
C ASP A 85 0.90 -0.59 22.03
N LEU A 86 -0.15 -0.06 21.39
CA LEU A 86 -0.44 1.35 21.46
C LEU A 86 -1.18 1.70 22.76
N PRO A 87 -0.92 2.88 23.34
CA PRO A 87 -1.70 3.42 24.45
C PRO A 87 -3.20 3.43 24.17
N ALA A 88 -4.01 3.43 25.23
CA ALA A 88 -5.48 3.37 25.17
C ALA A 88 -6.14 4.50 24.36
N ASP A 89 -5.44 5.60 24.10
CA ASP A 89 -5.92 6.74 23.32
C ASP A 89 -5.48 6.72 21.86
N GLN A 90 -4.90 5.62 21.37
CA GLN A 90 -4.34 5.49 20.02
C GLN A 90 -4.74 4.18 19.34
N VAL A 91 -4.74 4.13 18.01
CA VAL A 91 -4.93 2.91 17.21
C VAL A 91 -4.10 2.98 15.94
N PHE A 92 -3.86 1.85 15.28
CA PHE A 92 -3.47 1.84 13.86
C PHE A 92 -4.73 1.74 12.99
N GLU A 93 -4.90 2.68 12.05
CA GLU A 93 -6.01 2.75 11.09
C GLU A 93 -5.57 2.22 9.71
N ASP A 94 -4.99 1.02 9.70
CA ASP A 94 -4.57 0.28 8.50
C ASP A 94 -5.30 -1.06 8.38
N ARG A 95 -5.32 -1.60 7.16
CA ARG A 95 -5.64 -3.01 6.92
C ARG A 95 -4.42 -3.90 6.75
N ARG A 96 -3.29 -3.33 6.34
CA ARG A 96 -2.08 -4.09 6.04
C ARG A 96 -0.85 -3.24 6.37
N PRO A 97 0.06 -3.72 7.22
CA PRO A 97 1.35 -3.05 7.42
C PRO A 97 2.15 -2.98 6.12
N ARG A 98 2.97 -1.95 5.96
CA ARG A 98 3.90 -1.81 4.81
C ARG A 98 5.32 -2.03 5.31
N ILE A 99 6.02 -3.01 4.76
CA ILE A 99 7.38 -3.40 5.18
C ILE A 99 8.36 -2.88 4.13
N VAL A 100 9.36 -2.10 4.55
CA VAL A 100 10.35 -1.46 3.67
C VAL A 100 11.59 -1.09 4.47
N ASP A 101 12.79 -1.28 3.91
CA ASP A 101 14.03 -0.65 4.40
C ASP A 101 13.99 0.83 4.01
N LEU A 102 13.58 1.67 4.95
CA LEU A 102 13.25 3.08 4.68
C LEU A 102 14.48 3.97 4.80
N ASP A 103 15.42 3.63 5.68
CA ASP A 103 16.66 4.40 5.88
C ASP A 103 17.87 3.83 5.13
N GLY A 104 17.73 2.68 4.46
CA GLY A 104 18.78 2.05 3.66
C GLY A 104 19.84 1.33 4.51
N ASP A 105 19.56 1.04 5.78
CA ASP A 105 20.49 0.35 6.68
C ASP A 105 20.53 -1.18 6.47
N GLY A 106 19.68 -1.71 5.58
CA GLY A 106 19.55 -3.12 5.27
C GLY A 106 18.58 -3.87 6.19
N ARG A 107 17.89 -3.18 7.10
CA ARG A 107 16.84 -3.75 7.97
C ARG A 107 15.50 -3.13 7.61
N ASP A 108 14.47 -3.96 7.62
CA ASP A 108 13.13 -3.48 7.30
C ASP A 108 12.51 -2.69 8.48
N GLU A 109 11.87 -1.57 8.16
CA GLU A 109 10.88 -0.88 8.97
C GLU A 109 9.45 -1.28 8.60
N VAL A 110 8.50 -0.90 9.46
CA VAL A 110 7.07 -0.99 9.20
C VAL A 110 6.43 0.40 9.20
N VAL A 111 5.83 0.77 8.07
CA VAL A 111 5.10 2.02 7.89
C VAL A 111 3.60 1.80 8.12
N LEU A 112 3.01 2.61 8.99
CA LEU A 112 1.61 2.56 9.42
C LEU A 112 1.02 3.97 9.58
N VAL A 113 -0.31 4.06 9.63
CA VAL A 113 -1.09 5.22 10.04
C VAL A 113 -1.55 4.99 11.47
N ARG A 114 -1.05 5.82 12.38
CA ARG A 114 -1.47 5.84 13.77
C ARG A 114 -2.40 7.01 14.02
N SER A 115 -3.49 6.76 14.72
CA SER A 115 -4.48 7.77 15.07
C SER A 115 -4.64 7.91 16.56
N SER A 116 -4.64 9.17 17.02
CA SER A 116 -4.78 9.56 18.42
C SER A 116 -6.10 10.28 18.66
N LEU A 117 -6.70 10.04 19.84
CA LEU A 117 -7.82 10.83 20.38
C LEU A 117 -7.42 12.26 20.80
N LYS A 118 -6.13 12.58 20.82
CA LYS A 118 -5.61 13.91 21.21
C LYS A 118 -5.09 14.69 20.02
N THR A 119 -4.19 14.07 19.24
CA THR A 119 -3.44 14.77 18.19
C THR A 119 -3.95 14.49 16.79
N GLY A 120 -4.79 13.46 16.59
CA GLY A 120 -5.21 13.02 15.26
C GLY A 120 -4.29 11.96 14.66
N SER A 121 -4.35 11.81 13.35
CA SER A 121 -3.64 10.77 12.59
C SER A 121 -2.29 11.26 12.11
N ALA A 122 -1.30 10.37 12.11
CA ALA A 122 0.03 10.58 11.54
C ALA A 122 0.52 9.29 10.88
N VAL A 123 1.36 9.41 9.86
CA VAL A 123 2.19 8.29 9.41
C VAL A 123 3.28 8.07 10.46
N VAL A 124 3.51 6.82 10.83
CA VAL A 124 4.56 6.41 11.76
C VAL A 124 5.42 5.33 11.16
N VAL A 125 6.68 5.33 11.55
CA VAL A 125 7.68 4.31 11.21
C VAL A 125 7.97 3.52 12.48
N VAL A 126 7.77 2.21 12.45
CA VAL A 126 8.06 1.28 13.54
C VAL A 126 9.24 0.43 13.14
N ALA A 127 10.25 0.33 14.01
CA ALA A 127 11.46 -0.44 13.75
C ALA A 127 11.85 -1.30 14.96
N GLU A 128 12.63 -2.35 14.72
CA GLU A 128 13.29 -3.09 15.79
C GLU A 128 14.50 -2.30 16.31
N ARG A 129 14.54 -2.09 17.62
CA ARG A 129 15.66 -1.46 18.33
C ARG A 129 15.89 -2.23 19.63
N LYS A 130 17.08 -2.82 19.76
CA LYS A 130 17.56 -3.51 20.99
C LYS A 130 16.65 -4.66 21.47
N GLY A 131 16.05 -5.38 20.52
CA GLY A 131 15.18 -6.53 20.76
C GLY A 131 13.70 -6.19 20.91
N GLU A 132 13.30 -4.93 20.73
CA GLU A 132 11.92 -4.46 20.91
C GLU A 132 11.46 -3.64 19.70
N LEU A 133 10.16 -3.57 19.46
CA LEU A 133 9.58 -2.65 18.47
C LEU A 133 9.39 -1.27 19.10
N ALA A 134 9.78 -0.23 18.38
CA ALA A 134 9.54 1.15 18.78
C ALA A 134 9.08 1.99 17.59
N VAL A 135 8.22 2.98 17.85
CA VAL A 135 7.99 4.06 16.88
C VAL A 135 9.27 4.90 16.84
N VAL A 136 9.96 4.89 15.71
CA VAL A 136 11.24 5.58 15.53
C VAL A 136 11.12 6.91 14.79
N ALA A 137 10.04 7.11 14.03
CA ALA A 137 9.72 8.38 13.39
C ALA A 137 8.21 8.57 13.25
N GLU A 138 7.78 9.83 13.17
CA GLU A 138 6.40 10.24 13.00
C GLU A 138 6.33 11.47 12.10
N GLY A 139 5.38 11.49 11.18
CA GLY A 139 5.12 12.60 10.28
C GLY A 139 4.16 13.64 10.87
N PRO A 140 3.82 14.69 10.10
CA PRO A 140 2.89 15.71 10.56
C PRO A 140 1.53 15.12 10.96
N SER A 141 1.09 15.40 12.19
CA SER A 141 -0.21 14.98 12.68
C SER A 141 -1.35 15.85 12.14
N THR A 142 -2.55 15.27 11.99
CA THR A 142 -3.72 16.01 11.49
C THR A 142 -4.35 16.96 12.50
N GLY A 143 -3.80 17.05 13.72
CA GLY A 143 -4.11 18.04 14.75
C GLY A 143 -5.43 17.83 15.49
N ALA A 144 -6.27 16.89 15.06
CA ALA A 144 -7.51 16.52 15.74
C ALA A 144 -7.95 15.10 15.34
N PRO A 145 -8.72 14.40 16.21
CA PRO A 145 -9.23 13.07 15.92
C PRO A 145 -10.14 13.04 14.68
N ARG A 146 -10.36 11.83 14.14
CA ARG A 146 -11.26 11.55 13.00
C ARG A 146 -10.84 12.27 11.73
N ARG A 147 -9.53 12.34 11.52
CA ARG A 147 -8.89 12.98 10.35
C ARG A 147 -7.87 12.02 9.77
N TRP A 148 -8.40 11.02 9.07
CA TRP A 148 -7.65 9.88 8.59
C TRP A 148 -6.68 10.22 7.44
N LEU A 149 -5.63 9.42 7.33
CA LEU A 149 -4.63 9.44 6.27
C LEU A 149 -4.71 8.12 5.52
N ASN A 150 -4.70 8.16 4.19
CA ASN A 150 -4.61 6.93 3.40
C ASN A 150 -3.30 6.90 2.61
N PRO A 151 -2.39 5.96 2.91
CA PRO A 151 -1.14 5.82 2.15
C PRO A 151 -1.42 5.50 0.69
N ALA A 152 -0.69 6.15 -0.21
CA ALA A 152 -0.83 6.04 -1.65
C ALA A 152 0.30 5.22 -2.30
N GLY A 153 1.48 5.18 -1.66
CA GLY A 153 2.63 4.46 -2.19
C GLY A 153 3.88 4.65 -1.33
N ILE A 154 4.86 3.75 -1.52
CA ILE A 154 6.22 3.89 -0.98
C ILE A 154 7.19 3.55 -2.11
N ALA A 155 8.03 4.50 -2.49
CA ALA A 155 9.06 4.37 -3.51
C ALA A 155 10.01 5.57 -3.43
N ASP A 156 11.15 5.48 -4.08
CA ASP A 156 12.05 6.64 -4.28
C ASP A 156 11.39 7.62 -5.25
N PHE A 157 10.76 8.67 -4.71
CA PHE A 157 9.99 9.64 -5.49
C PHE A 157 10.85 10.83 -5.91
N ASP A 158 11.89 11.20 -5.14
CA ASP A 158 12.77 12.32 -5.49
C ASP A 158 14.09 11.91 -6.19
N GLY A 159 14.36 10.60 -6.28
CA GLY A 159 15.50 10.02 -6.99
C GLY A 159 16.79 10.01 -6.17
N ASP A 160 16.73 10.16 -4.84
CA ASP A 160 17.89 10.18 -3.95
C ASP A 160 18.40 8.77 -3.56
N GLY A 161 17.69 7.72 -3.97
CA GLY A 161 18.01 6.32 -3.72
C GLY A 161 17.37 5.75 -2.44
N HIS A 162 16.64 6.55 -1.67
CA HIS A 162 15.90 6.10 -0.49
C HIS A 162 14.38 6.13 -0.72
N PRO A 163 13.60 5.17 -0.18
CA PRO A 163 12.17 5.21 -0.35
C PRO A 163 11.51 6.37 0.42
N ASP A 164 10.57 7.04 -0.22
CA ASP A 164 9.69 8.04 0.35
C ASP A 164 8.28 7.46 0.56
N ILE A 165 7.47 8.13 1.39
CA ILE A 165 6.09 7.72 1.69
C ILE A 165 5.11 8.75 1.13
N ALA A 166 4.25 8.32 0.20
CA ALA A 166 3.13 9.09 -0.31
C ALA A 166 1.85 8.77 0.47
N TYR A 167 1.08 9.79 0.88
CA TYR A 167 -0.23 9.59 1.49
C TYR A 167 -1.19 10.77 1.23
N VAL A 168 -2.48 10.47 1.18
CA VAL A 168 -3.54 11.49 1.08
C VAL A 168 -4.13 11.76 2.45
N GLN A 169 -4.02 13.01 2.89
CA GLN A 169 -4.67 13.49 4.10
C GLN A 169 -6.15 13.79 3.85
N GLN A 170 -7.01 13.16 4.66
CA GLN A 170 -8.46 13.32 4.64
C GLN A 170 -9.02 13.23 3.21
N PRO A 171 -8.94 12.05 2.56
CA PRO A 171 -9.31 11.85 1.16
C PRO A 171 -10.76 12.19 0.81
N HIS A 172 -11.62 12.43 1.81
CA HIS A 172 -13.03 12.80 1.63
C HIS A 172 -13.36 14.25 2.02
N ALA A 173 -12.40 15.01 2.55
CA ALA A 173 -12.65 16.36 3.06
C ALA A 173 -11.61 17.39 2.62
N VAL A 174 -10.31 17.05 2.69
CA VAL A 174 -9.22 17.98 2.32
C VAL A 174 -8.53 17.54 1.03
N GLY A 175 -8.27 16.24 0.89
CA GLY A 175 -7.68 15.70 -0.34
C GLY A 175 -6.30 16.24 -0.66
N ARG A 176 -5.46 16.39 0.37
CA ARG A 176 -4.08 16.84 0.24
C ARG A 176 -3.14 15.64 0.19
N LEU A 177 -2.52 15.41 -0.96
CA LEU A 177 -1.39 14.50 -1.10
C LEU A 177 -0.16 15.13 -0.44
N ARG A 178 0.60 14.31 0.30
CA ARG A 178 1.89 14.65 0.88
C ARG A 178 2.88 13.53 0.55
N ILE A 179 4.12 13.91 0.29
CA ILE A 179 5.27 13.01 0.20
C ILE A 179 6.20 13.36 1.36
N VAL A 180 6.55 12.36 2.15
CA VAL A 180 7.49 12.51 3.27
C VAL A 180 8.64 11.52 3.13
N THR A 181 9.83 11.96 3.52
CA THR A 181 11.07 11.18 3.49
C THR A 181 11.60 11.01 4.91
N LEU A 182 12.29 9.91 5.20
CA LEU A 182 12.94 9.69 6.49
C LEU A 182 14.33 10.32 6.48
N ARG A 183 14.51 11.44 7.19
CA ARG A 183 15.80 12.14 7.32
C ARG A 183 16.09 12.38 8.80
N ASP A 184 17.28 11.97 9.25
CA ASP A 184 17.75 12.14 10.63
C ASP A 184 16.76 11.66 11.72
N GLY A 185 16.05 10.56 11.46
CA GLY A 185 15.07 10.00 12.38
C GLY A 185 13.71 10.73 12.42
N ALA A 186 13.45 11.63 11.48
CA ALA A 186 12.18 12.33 11.35
C ALA A 186 11.58 12.16 9.94
N LEU A 187 10.25 12.13 9.85
CA LEU A 187 9.55 12.20 8.56
C LEU A 187 9.39 13.67 8.13
N VAL A 188 10.09 14.06 7.07
CA VAL A 188 10.12 15.43 6.55
C VAL A 188 9.29 15.53 5.27
N GLU A 189 8.39 16.51 5.16
CA GLU A 189 7.62 16.75 3.93
C GLU A 189 8.53 17.33 2.84
N ILE A 190 8.60 16.64 1.70
CA ILE A 190 9.35 17.09 0.51
C ILE A 190 8.44 17.63 -0.59
N ALA A 191 7.16 17.22 -0.60
CA ALA A 191 6.18 17.71 -1.56
C ALA A 191 4.75 17.62 -1.01
N ALA A 192 3.87 18.51 -1.49
CA ALA A 192 2.44 18.40 -1.26
C ALA A 192 1.61 19.07 -2.36
N THR A 193 0.44 18.51 -2.64
CA THR A 193 -0.56 19.12 -3.52
C THR A 193 -1.98 18.82 -3.05
N GLY A 194 -2.91 19.71 -3.37
CA GLY A 194 -4.34 19.45 -3.22
C GLY A 194 -4.93 18.67 -4.40
N ASN A 195 -6.26 18.59 -4.41
CA ASN A 195 -7.07 17.97 -5.46
C ASN A 195 -6.74 16.48 -5.68
N THR A 196 -6.70 15.70 -4.60
CA THR A 196 -6.44 14.25 -4.65
C THR A 196 -7.39 13.47 -3.74
N SER A 197 -7.86 12.30 -4.18
CA SER A 197 -8.64 11.38 -3.33
C SER A 197 -8.34 9.94 -3.74
N ASN A 198 -7.73 9.17 -2.83
CA ASN A 198 -7.38 7.77 -3.06
C ASN A 198 -8.25 6.81 -2.23
N HIS A 199 -9.46 7.22 -1.84
CA HIS A 199 -10.38 6.37 -1.09
C HIS A 199 -11.84 6.77 -1.30
N VAL A 200 -12.73 5.77 -1.19
CA VAL A 200 -14.17 5.96 -1.15
C VAL A 200 -14.66 5.73 0.28
N ALA A 201 -15.29 6.73 0.89
CA ALA A 201 -15.76 6.63 2.27
C ALA A 201 -16.61 5.37 2.51
N GLY A 202 -16.26 4.60 3.55
CA GLY A 202 -16.93 3.35 3.90
C GLY A 202 -16.48 2.12 3.10
N SER A 203 -15.59 2.28 2.12
CA SER A 203 -14.96 1.16 1.42
C SER A 203 -13.87 0.51 2.27
N ASP A 204 -13.62 -0.78 2.05
CA ASP A 204 -12.44 -1.48 2.56
C ASP A 204 -11.25 -1.42 1.58
N GLN A 205 -11.46 -0.86 0.38
CA GLN A 205 -10.47 -0.69 -0.67
C GLN A 205 -9.69 0.61 -0.47
N MET A 206 -8.40 0.47 -0.16
CA MET A 206 -7.48 1.56 0.18
C MET A 206 -6.51 1.92 -0.95
N GLY A 207 -6.51 1.17 -2.05
CA GLY A 207 -5.50 1.20 -3.10
C GLY A 207 -5.89 1.98 -4.34
N LEU A 208 -6.66 3.07 -4.26
CA LEU A 208 -6.91 3.96 -5.41
C LEU A 208 -5.69 4.85 -5.69
N ALA A 209 -4.53 4.24 -5.85
CA ALA A 209 -3.28 4.86 -6.28
C ALA A 209 -2.36 3.78 -6.85
N ALA A 210 -1.46 4.15 -7.77
CA ALA A 210 -0.45 3.25 -8.30
C ALA A 210 0.90 3.97 -8.41
N VAL A 211 1.98 3.21 -8.24
CA VAL A 211 3.35 3.71 -8.31
C VAL A 211 4.08 2.95 -9.41
N ALA A 212 4.70 3.69 -10.33
CA ALA A 212 5.56 3.19 -11.40
C ALA A 212 6.34 4.36 -12.00
N ASP A 213 7.41 4.08 -12.73
CA ASP A 213 8.09 5.06 -13.59
C ASP A 213 7.23 5.29 -14.86
N PHE A 214 6.30 6.24 -14.79
CA PHE A 214 5.26 6.45 -15.80
C PHE A 214 5.77 7.25 -17.00
N ASP A 215 6.76 8.12 -16.81
CA ASP A 215 7.39 8.88 -17.90
C ASP A 215 8.71 8.28 -18.43
N GLY A 216 9.24 7.24 -17.78
CA GLY A 216 10.41 6.49 -18.22
C GLY A 216 11.74 7.16 -17.86
N ASP A 217 11.74 8.04 -16.86
CA ASP A 217 12.91 8.80 -16.47
C ASP A 217 13.79 8.11 -15.41
N GLY A 218 13.36 6.95 -14.92
CA GLY A 218 14.03 6.12 -13.94
C GLY A 218 13.69 6.41 -12.47
N VAL A 219 12.82 7.39 -12.18
CA VAL A 219 12.31 7.70 -10.85
C VAL A 219 10.84 7.31 -10.75
N ALA A 220 10.38 6.91 -9.56
CA ALA A 220 8.99 6.51 -9.42
C ALA A 220 8.04 7.72 -9.49
N ASP A 221 6.93 7.54 -10.19
CA ASP A 221 5.81 8.49 -10.26
C ASP A 221 4.59 7.93 -9.53
N LEU A 222 3.61 8.82 -9.27
CA LEU A 222 2.35 8.46 -8.62
C LEU A 222 1.15 8.73 -9.54
N ALA A 223 0.38 7.69 -9.83
CA ALA A 223 -0.96 7.81 -10.40
C ALA A 223 -2.00 7.88 -9.27
N VAL A 224 -2.75 8.99 -9.17
CA VAL A 224 -3.74 9.23 -8.10
C VAL A 224 -4.96 9.98 -8.65
N PRO A 225 -6.19 9.64 -8.24
CA PRO A 225 -7.38 10.35 -8.71
C PRO A 225 -7.41 11.82 -8.25
N SER A 226 -8.08 12.67 -9.05
CA SER A 226 -8.56 13.97 -8.57
C SER A 226 -9.50 13.82 -7.37
N PHE A 227 -9.78 14.91 -6.65
CA PHE A 227 -10.58 14.82 -5.42
C PHE A 227 -12.00 14.27 -5.63
N ASP A 228 -12.62 14.61 -6.77
CA ASP A 228 -13.91 14.08 -7.21
C ASP A 228 -13.82 12.68 -7.84
N ARG A 229 -12.61 12.14 -7.96
CA ARG A 229 -12.23 10.84 -8.56
C ARG A 229 -12.62 10.67 -10.02
N THR A 230 -12.85 11.76 -10.77
CA THR A 230 -13.26 11.72 -12.19
C THR A 230 -12.10 11.87 -13.17
N ARG A 231 -10.89 12.14 -12.68
CA ARG A 231 -9.66 12.18 -13.47
C ARG A 231 -8.58 11.38 -12.78
N LEU A 232 -7.71 10.74 -13.55
CA LEU A 232 -6.46 10.17 -13.07
C LEU A 232 -5.32 11.14 -13.35
N ARG A 233 -4.60 11.55 -12.29
CA ARG A 233 -3.44 12.43 -12.36
C ARG A 233 -2.18 11.59 -12.22
N PHE A 234 -1.15 11.89 -13.01
CA PHE A 234 0.18 11.30 -12.94
C PHE A 234 1.15 12.39 -12.48
N LEU A 235 1.79 12.16 -11.33
CA LEU A 235 2.62 13.14 -10.64
C LEU A 235 4.04 12.59 -10.51
N SER A 236 5.01 13.39 -10.94
CA SER A 236 6.43 13.13 -10.70
C SER A 236 6.95 14.07 -9.61
N PHE A 237 7.97 13.64 -8.90
CA PHE A 237 8.61 14.42 -7.83
C PHE A 237 10.11 14.61 -8.06
N LYS A 238 10.66 14.02 -9.13
CA LYS A 238 12.04 14.23 -9.53
C LYS A 238 12.28 15.69 -9.89
N GLY A 239 13.27 16.31 -9.23
CA GLY A 239 13.54 17.73 -9.39
C GLY A 239 12.43 18.65 -8.87
N GLY A 240 11.47 18.10 -8.11
CA GLY A 240 10.32 18.81 -7.56
C GLY A 240 8.99 18.31 -8.12
N LEU A 241 7.92 18.54 -7.37
CA LEU A 241 6.57 18.13 -7.74
C LEU A 241 6.10 18.80 -9.04
N HIS A 242 5.73 17.99 -10.02
CA HIS A 242 5.04 18.42 -11.23
C HIS A 242 4.09 17.33 -11.76
N GLU A 243 3.10 17.73 -12.56
CA GLU A 243 2.13 16.81 -13.15
C GLU A 243 2.58 16.45 -14.57
N ILE A 244 2.89 15.18 -14.79
CA ILE A 244 3.37 14.64 -16.08
C ILE A 244 2.20 14.26 -17.00
N GLY A 245 0.98 14.12 -16.46
CA GLY A 245 -0.23 13.89 -17.24
C GLY A 245 -1.49 13.86 -16.39
N THR A 246 -2.63 14.12 -17.02
CA THR A 246 -3.97 13.91 -16.44
C THR A 246 -4.93 13.42 -17.51
N LYS A 247 -5.69 12.36 -17.21
CA LYS A 247 -6.72 11.81 -18.10
C LYS A 247 -8.11 11.85 -17.45
N PRO A 248 -9.16 12.21 -18.21
CA PRO A 248 -10.53 12.01 -17.75
C PRO A 248 -10.85 10.53 -17.63
N LEU A 249 -11.62 10.18 -16.61
CA LEU A 249 -12.23 8.87 -16.42
C LEU A 249 -13.71 8.96 -16.81
N ASN A 250 -14.28 7.91 -17.41
CA ASN A 250 -15.72 7.94 -17.74
C ASN A 250 -16.62 7.62 -16.53
N GLY A 251 -16.17 7.94 -15.32
CA GLY A 251 -16.86 7.68 -14.07
C GLY A 251 -15.94 7.97 -12.88
N GLN A 252 -16.47 7.88 -11.67
CA GLN A 252 -15.62 7.97 -10.48
C GLN A 252 -14.80 6.68 -10.32
N ALA A 253 -13.51 6.80 -10.04
CA ALA A 253 -12.71 5.69 -9.53
C ALA A 253 -13.28 5.24 -8.18
N VAL A 254 -13.48 3.92 -8.02
CA VAL A 254 -14.09 3.32 -6.82
C VAL A 254 -13.41 2.06 -6.32
N SER A 255 -12.43 1.52 -7.05
CA SER A 255 -11.73 0.31 -6.64
C SER A 255 -10.21 0.44 -6.63
N ASP A 256 -9.55 -0.48 -5.93
CA ASP A 256 -8.10 -0.64 -5.96
C ASP A 256 -7.57 -0.64 -7.40
N PHE A 257 -6.46 0.06 -7.59
CA PHE A 257 -5.77 0.15 -8.87
C PHE A 257 -4.88 -1.06 -9.07
N THR A 258 -4.76 -1.49 -10.32
CA THR A 258 -3.79 -2.52 -10.71
C THR A 258 -2.83 -1.93 -11.71
N LEU A 259 -1.52 -2.08 -11.46
CA LEU A 259 -0.51 -1.73 -12.45
C LEU A 259 -0.53 -2.77 -13.58
N VAL A 260 -0.65 -2.29 -14.81
CA VAL A 260 -0.63 -3.08 -16.04
C VAL A 260 0.39 -2.48 -17.01
N ALA A 261 0.61 -3.13 -18.15
CA ALA A 261 1.48 -2.60 -19.20
C ALA A 261 0.70 -2.41 -20.50
N THR A 262 0.91 -1.27 -21.16
CA THR A 262 0.36 -0.96 -22.49
C THR A 262 1.53 -0.60 -23.40
N ALA A 263 1.70 -1.38 -24.48
CA ALA A 263 2.80 -1.19 -25.44
C ALA A 263 4.20 -1.15 -24.80
N GLY A 264 4.41 -1.86 -23.68
CA GLY A 264 5.69 -1.91 -22.97
C GLY A 264 5.89 -0.80 -21.93
N HIS A 265 4.94 0.12 -21.77
CA HIS A 265 4.96 1.18 -20.76
C HIS A 265 3.95 0.89 -19.63
N PRO A 266 4.22 1.34 -18.40
CA PRO A 266 3.27 1.16 -17.30
C PRO A 266 1.98 1.96 -17.54
N ALA A 267 0.88 1.35 -17.16
CA ALA A 267 -0.45 1.92 -17.20
C ALA A 267 -1.24 1.43 -15.97
N VAL A 268 -2.38 2.05 -15.70
CA VAL A 268 -3.20 1.76 -14.54
C VAL A 268 -4.55 1.22 -14.99
N GLU A 269 -4.91 0.03 -14.54
CA GLU A 269 -6.30 -0.45 -14.61
C GLU A 269 -7.09 0.15 -13.44
N VAL A 270 -8.09 0.95 -13.77
CA VAL A 270 -8.95 1.70 -12.85
C VAL A 270 -10.36 1.12 -12.88
N GLY A 271 -10.88 0.66 -11.73
CA GLY A 271 -12.29 0.29 -11.62
C GLY A 271 -13.18 1.50 -11.31
N LEU A 272 -14.24 1.65 -12.08
CA LEU A 272 -15.14 2.79 -12.07
C LEU A 272 -16.51 2.44 -11.50
N ALA A 273 -17.20 3.47 -11.00
CA ALA A 273 -18.60 3.38 -10.62
C ALA A 273 -19.44 2.78 -11.77
N GLY A 274 -20.30 1.81 -11.44
CA GLY A 274 -21.05 1.02 -12.43
C GLY A 274 -20.32 -0.23 -12.92
N GLY A 275 -19.18 -0.61 -12.33
CA GLY A 275 -18.51 -1.90 -12.56
C GLY A 275 -17.63 -1.97 -13.81
N ARG A 276 -17.44 -0.84 -14.51
CA ARG A 276 -16.53 -0.75 -15.66
C ARG A 276 -15.07 -0.67 -15.21
N ARG A 277 -14.15 -1.02 -16.10
CA ARG A 277 -12.71 -0.81 -15.91
C ARG A 277 -12.12 -0.07 -17.10
N GLU A 278 -11.14 0.78 -16.84
CA GLU A 278 -10.40 1.52 -17.86
C GLU A 278 -8.90 1.36 -17.64
N GLN A 279 -8.14 1.17 -18.72
CA GLN A 279 -6.68 1.21 -18.69
C GLN A 279 -6.22 2.61 -19.10
N ILE A 280 -5.48 3.26 -18.22
CA ILE A 280 -5.06 4.64 -18.37
C ILE A 280 -3.55 4.74 -18.26
N SER A 281 -2.91 5.33 -19.26
CA SER A 281 -1.51 5.75 -19.26
C SER A 281 -1.43 7.28 -19.33
N PRO A 282 -0.28 7.89 -18.99
CA PRO A 282 -0.05 9.34 -19.09
C PRO A 282 -0.40 10.00 -20.42
#